data_AF-A0A1V6NZL4-F1
#
_entry.id   AF-A0A1V6NZL4-F1
#
_cell.length_a   1.000
_cell.length_b   1.000
_cell.length_c   1.000
_cell.angle_alpha   90.00
_cell.angle_beta   90.00
_cell.angle_gamma   90.00
#
_symmetry.space_group_name_H-M   'P 1'
#
loop_
_entity.id
_entity.type
_entity.pdbx_description
1 polymer ?
#
loop_
_entity_poly.entity_id
_entity_poly.type
_entity_poly.pdbx_seq_one_letter_code
_entity_poly.pdbx_strand_id
1 'polypeptide(L)'
;MEFGTPTDKVLSILKERNLIAKKDVIESALKDPATGHKNVEWVSRHLQPETLLSREEVNLYTKLENTGLLQPILRDPGLNATRPFLEDDIRRAIESLDTSTATIQRQTEMLSLQCETLKSQLRRQENLDQEQSRDLGRLRKKHEAGKQNTTIAANELSDELEARFRIATEKMGAENKRILSSLSTQLKQDDKVLAGLETLIADIKSNGDDASVVKRTGDLCAMLAGTSAQEIHYRLDRLYLETIQSGKPEYGQAAMDNETIPALQEELESLYPEIEILADMAAKQQFREPILREIHHEHGQLRAASQHKLEQAIDILVDMTLSRQTLTTQLEARESSCELLEQLASLYQAEAGIPLVSQTSSRRESLRRRSMQCGAVLGASRNLAPALEQPVLESLLRRVGVSPDSVLCSRAEGGSAQELHEKRSQILETLRSLATAVDSSLLAQLAPVDNASQLLDSSLHTNSHFETSLRDPGQEEALSGLEAELALLQRGVQGLNLEVLHQRDKMHDRFLERWS
;
A
#
# COMPACT_ATOMS: atom_id res chain seq x y z
N MET A 1 -92.84 67.21 -38.24
CA MET A 1 -93.88 68.26 -38.03
C MET A 1 -94.80 68.17 -39.24
N GLU A 2 -96.11 67.99 -39.18
CA GLU A 2 -97.11 68.28 -38.15
C GLU A 2 -98.11 67.11 -38.06
N PHE A 3 -98.79 66.96 -36.91
CA PHE A 3 -99.87 66.01 -36.70
C PHE A 3 -101.11 66.42 -37.50
N GLY A 4 -101.15 66.04 -38.79
CA GLY A 4 -102.39 65.97 -39.55
C GLY A 4 -103.23 64.81 -39.02
N THR A 5 -104.53 65.03 -38.85
CA THR A 5 -105.47 64.02 -38.34
C THR A 5 -105.33 62.67 -39.09
N PRO A 6 -105.60 61.50 -38.48
CA PRO A 6 -105.43 60.20 -39.15
C PRO A 6 -106.23 60.10 -40.46
N THR A 7 -107.32 60.84 -40.55
CA THR A 7 -108.14 61.07 -41.75
C THR A 7 -107.36 61.75 -42.89
N ASP A 8 -106.54 62.75 -42.59
CA ASP A 8 -105.72 63.45 -43.59
C ASP A 8 -104.55 62.58 -44.07
N LYS A 9 -103.97 61.75 -43.18
CA LYS A 9 -102.90 60.80 -43.52
C LYS A 9 -103.41 59.66 -44.43
N VAL A 10 -104.63 59.16 -44.19
CA VAL A 10 -105.27 58.17 -45.07
C VAL A 10 -105.61 58.79 -46.43
N LEU A 11 -106.11 60.03 -46.46
CA LEU A 11 -106.46 60.72 -47.70
C LEU A 11 -105.23 61.08 -48.55
N SER A 12 -104.10 61.45 -47.95
CA SER A 12 -102.86 61.70 -48.71
C SER A 12 -102.33 60.42 -49.35
N ILE A 13 -102.32 59.31 -48.61
CA ILE A 13 -101.85 58.00 -49.11
C ILE A 13 -102.78 57.46 -50.22
N LEU A 14 -104.09 57.65 -50.12
CA LEU A 14 -105.04 57.24 -51.16
C LEU A 14 -104.95 58.10 -52.42
N LYS A 15 -104.72 59.40 -52.28
CA LYS A 15 -104.49 60.32 -53.41
C LYS A 15 -103.17 60.01 -54.13
N GLU A 16 -102.10 59.71 -53.39
CA GLU A 16 -100.81 59.31 -53.96
C GLU A 16 -100.89 58.01 -54.80
N ARG A 17 -101.93 57.20 -54.58
CA ARG A 17 -102.16 55.91 -55.25
C ARG A 17 -103.28 55.95 -56.30
N ASN A 18 -103.75 57.14 -56.69
CA ASN A 18 -104.84 57.36 -57.65
C ASN A 18 -106.17 56.67 -57.29
N LEU A 19 -106.47 56.50 -56.00
CA LEU A 19 -107.74 55.95 -55.54
C LEU A 19 -108.70 57.10 -55.15
N ILE A 20 -109.87 57.17 -55.81
CA ILE A 20 -110.87 58.22 -55.55
C ILE A 20 -111.72 57.82 -54.34
N ALA A 21 -111.54 58.48 -53.21
CA ALA A 21 -112.35 58.27 -52.02
C ALA A 21 -112.99 59.57 -51.52
N LYS A 22 -114.26 59.50 -51.07
CA LYS A 22 -115.00 60.64 -50.51
C LYS A 22 -114.60 60.85 -49.04
N LYS A 23 -114.15 62.07 -48.69
CA LYS A 23 -113.67 62.45 -47.36
C LYS A 23 -114.69 62.14 -46.24
N ASP A 24 -115.97 62.36 -46.50
CA ASP A 24 -117.05 62.20 -45.52
C ASP A 24 -117.27 60.74 -45.09
N VAL A 25 -116.95 59.77 -45.96
CA VAL A 25 -117.10 58.32 -45.68
C VAL A 25 -115.96 57.82 -44.80
N ILE A 26 -114.75 58.36 -45.00
CA ILE A 26 -113.57 57.99 -44.21
C ILE A 26 -113.67 58.62 -42.81
N GLU A 27 -114.14 59.87 -42.71
CA GLU A 27 -114.39 60.52 -41.42
C GLU A 27 -115.49 59.83 -40.61
N SER A 28 -116.57 59.38 -41.26
CA SER A 28 -117.63 58.64 -40.56
C SER A 28 -117.20 57.24 -40.11
N ALA A 29 -116.39 56.52 -40.89
CA ALA A 29 -115.86 55.20 -40.51
C ALA A 29 -114.78 55.25 -39.40
N LEU A 30 -114.08 56.38 -39.25
CA LEU A 30 -113.07 56.60 -38.19
C LEU A 30 -113.67 57.18 -36.91
N LYS A 31 -114.79 57.91 -37.00
CA LYS A 31 -115.52 58.49 -35.84
C LYS A 31 -116.65 57.61 -35.31
N ASP A 32 -116.93 56.45 -35.94
CA ASP A 32 -117.91 55.47 -35.48
C ASP A 32 -117.49 54.85 -34.13
N PRO A 33 -118.29 54.94 -33.05
CA PRO A 33 -117.87 54.55 -31.69
C PRO A 33 -117.60 53.05 -31.50
N ALA A 34 -118.15 52.17 -32.35
CA ALA A 34 -117.94 50.73 -32.24
C ALA A 34 -116.68 50.24 -32.99
N THR A 35 -116.34 50.88 -34.11
CA THR A 35 -115.31 50.39 -35.05
C THR A 35 -114.12 51.35 -35.19
N GLY A 36 -114.25 52.59 -34.74
CA GLY A 36 -113.28 53.67 -34.93
C GLY A 36 -111.90 53.39 -34.35
N HIS A 37 -111.79 52.87 -33.12
CA HIS A 37 -110.48 52.60 -32.51
C HIS A 37 -109.71 51.48 -33.24
N LYS A 38 -110.39 50.39 -33.63
CA LYS A 38 -109.78 49.31 -34.41
C LYS A 38 -109.36 49.78 -35.80
N ASN A 39 -110.15 50.67 -36.41
CA ASN A 39 -109.82 51.26 -37.71
C ASN A 39 -108.62 52.22 -37.60
N VAL A 40 -108.52 53.03 -36.55
CA VAL A 40 -107.37 53.92 -36.30
C VAL A 40 -106.09 53.09 -36.03
N GLU A 41 -106.19 52.02 -35.24
CA GLU A 41 -105.06 51.13 -34.95
C GLU A 41 -104.65 50.30 -36.18
N TRP A 42 -105.60 49.87 -36.99
CA TRP A 42 -105.33 49.22 -38.27
C TRP A 42 -104.61 50.18 -39.22
N VAL A 43 -105.08 51.43 -39.31
CA VAL A 43 -104.46 52.48 -40.12
C VAL A 43 -103.04 52.77 -39.63
N SER A 44 -102.79 52.89 -38.32
CA SER A 44 -101.45 53.18 -37.81
C SER A 44 -100.47 52.02 -37.96
N ARG A 45 -100.95 50.77 -37.98
CA ARG A 45 -100.13 49.56 -38.10
C ARG A 45 -99.85 49.15 -39.54
N HIS A 46 -100.78 49.39 -40.47
CA HIS A 46 -100.68 48.92 -41.86
C HIS A 46 -100.46 50.04 -42.89
N LEU A 47 -100.67 51.32 -42.52
CA LEU A 47 -100.35 52.48 -43.37
C LEU A 47 -99.08 53.20 -42.86
N GLN A 48 -98.00 52.43 -42.67
CA GLN A 48 -96.65 52.95 -42.43
C GLN A 48 -95.82 52.92 -43.72
N PRO A 49 -94.87 53.87 -43.90
CA PRO A 49 -94.03 53.93 -45.10
C PRO A 49 -93.23 52.65 -45.37
N GLU A 50 -92.95 51.82 -44.35
CA GLU A 50 -92.25 50.54 -44.51
C GLU A 50 -93.15 49.38 -44.99
N THR A 51 -94.47 49.46 -44.73
CA THR A 51 -95.47 48.47 -45.18
C THR A 51 -96.15 48.85 -46.50
N LEU A 52 -95.86 50.05 -47.00
CA LEU A 52 -96.48 50.63 -48.17
C LEU A 52 -95.47 50.70 -49.30
N LEU A 53 -95.75 50.03 -50.43
CA LEU A 53 -94.90 50.18 -51.62
C LEU A 53 -94.79 51.66 -52.02
N SER A 54 -93.55 52.10 -52.20
CA SER A 54 -93.18 53.42 -52.72
C SER A 54 -93.63 53.60 -54.17
N ARG A 55 -93.78 54.83 -54.64
CA ARG A 55 -94.23 55.15 -56.01
C ARG A 55 -93.35 54.51 -57.08
N GLU A 56 -92.06 54.42 -56.82
CA GLU A 56 -91.08 53.78 -57.70
C GLU A 56 -91.26 52.25 -57.70
N GLU A 57 -91.52 51.66 -56.52
CA GLU A 57 -91.74 50.23 -56.35
C GLU A 57 -93.07 49.77 -56.96
N VAL A 58 -94.14 50.56 -56.87
CA VAL A 58 -95.41 50.27 -57.55
C VAL A 58 -95.24 50.36 -59.07
N ASN A 59 -94.47 51.33 -59.57
CA ASN A 59 -94.14 51.41 -60.99
C ASN A 59 -93.24 50.26 -61.45
N LEU A 60 -92.33 49.78 -60.61
CA LEU A 60 -91.51 48.61 -60.90
C LEU A 60 -92.35 47.33 -60.84
N TYR A 61 -93.24 47.19 -59.86
CA TYR A 61 -94.15 46.04 -59.73
C TYR A 61 -95.09 45.95 -60.94
N THR A 62 -95.74 47.05 -61.32
CA THR A 62 -96.61 47.09 -62.52
C THR A 62 -95.83 46.84 -63.81
N LYS A 63 -94.59 47.32 -63.94
CA LYS A 63 -93.71 46.97 -65.06
C LYS A 63 -93.31 45.50 -65.05
N LEU A 64 -93.02 44.92 -63.88
CA LEU A 64 -92.67 43.50 -63.72
C LEU A 64 -93.85 42.57 -63.98
N GLU A 65 -95.07 42.99 -63.61
CA GLU A 65 -96.32 42.28 -63.88
C GLU A 65 -96.68 42.33 -65.36
N ASN A 66 -96.58 43.51 -65.99
CA ASN A 66 -96.82 43.68 -67.43
C ASN A 66 -95.77 42.99 -68.31
N THR A 67 -94.58 42.69 -67.77
CA THR A 67 -93.50 41.95 -68.46
C THR A 67 -93.47 40.46 -68.12
N GLY A 68 -94.36 39.97 -67.23
CA GLY A 68 -94.50 38.54 -66.91
C GLY A 68 -93.35 37.93 -66.09
N LEU A 69 -92.39 38.73 -65.60
CA LEU A 69 -91.17 38.26 -64.92
C LEU A 69 -91.38 37.90 -63.44
N LEU A 70 -92.56 38.15 -62.85
CA LEU A 70 -92.87 37.81 -61.46
C LEU A 70 -93.21 36.33 -61.24
N GLN A 71 -93.79 35.65 -62.23
CA GLN A 71 -94.16 34.23 -62.11
C GLN A 71 -92.97 33.28 -61.88
N PRO A 72 -91.78 33.45 -62.51
CA PRO A 72 -90.65 32.58 -62.24
C PRO A 72 -89.99 32.81 -60.87
N ILE A 73 -90.02 34.02 -60.31
CA ILE A 73 -89.41 34.35 -59.00
C ILE A 73 -90.24 33.76 -57.85
N LEU A 74 -91.57 33.81 -57.95
CA LEU A 74 -92.48 33.20 -56.96
C LEU A 74 -92.48 31.66 -56.99
N ARG A 75 -92.01 31.06 -58.09
CA ARG A 75 -91.89 29.61 -58.25
C ARG A 75 -90.49 29.08 -57.99
N ASP A 76 -89.55 29.91 -57.55
CA ASP A 76 -88.17 29.51 -57.30
C ASP A 76 -88.08 28.60 -56.04
N PRO A 77 -87.67 27.32 -56.16
CA PRO A 77 -87.66 26.37 -55.05
C PRO A 77 -86.67 26.72 -53.92
N GLY A 78 -85.75 27.68 -54.12
CA GLY A 78 -84.77 28.11 -53.11
C GLY A 78 -85.36 28.89 -51.92
N LEU A 79 -86.52 29.54 -52.08
CA LEU A 79 -87.21 30.25 -50.98
C LEU A 79 -88.02 29.30 -50.08
N ASN A 80 -88.37 28.10 -50.57
CA ASN A 80 -88.99 27.04 -49.78
C ASN A 80 -87.94 26.10 -49.14
N ALA A 81 -86.65 26.29 -49.41
CA ALA A 81 -85.55 25.47 -48.90
C ALA A 81 -85.12 25.85 -47.48
N THR A 82 -85.64 26.93 -46.89
CA THR A 82 -85.56 27.14 -45.45
C THR A 82 -86.64 26.30 -44.78
N ARG A 83 -86.33 25.01 -44.57
CA ARG A 83 -87.14 24.14 -43.70
C ARG A 83 -87.32 24.87 -42.38
N PRO A 84 -88.56 25.12 -41.89
CA PRO A 84 -88.74 25.68 -40.55
C PRO A 84 -88.06 24.72 -39.58
N PHE A 85 -87.19 25.24 -38.70
CA PHE A 85 -86.57 24.42 -37.65
C PHE A 85 -87.69 23.71 -36.89
N LEU A 86 -87.72 22.38 -36.95
CA LEU A 86 -88.65 21.62 -36.13
C LEU A 86 -88.16 21.70 -34.68
N GLU A 87 -89.09 21.87 -33.75
CA GLU A 87 -88.83 21.87 -32.31
C GLU A 87 -87.99 20.64 -31.87
N ASP A 88 -88.19 19.50 -32.55
CA ASP A 88 -87.46 18.25 -32.32
C ASP A 88 -85.99 18.27 -32.79
N ASP A 89 -85.65 19.07 -33.81
CA ASP A 89 -84.26 19.27 -34.23
C ASP A 89 -83.52 20.16 -33.22
N ILE A 90 -84.19 21.19 -32.69
CA ILE A 90 -83.65 22.04 -31.62
C ILE A 90 -83.46 21.23 -30.34
N ARG A 91 -84.45 20.41 -29.96
CA ARG A 91 -84.36 19.53 -28.79
C ARG A 91 -83.20 18.55 -28.91
N ARG A 92 -83.04 17.89 -30.07
CA ARG A 92 -81.89 16.97 -30.30
C ARG A 92 -80.55 17.69 -30.28
N ALA A 93 -80.47 18.92 -30.80
CA ALA A 93 -79.25 19.71 -30.73
C ALA A 93 -78.90 20.10 -29.29
N ILE A 94 -79.89 20.46 -28.46
CA ILE A 94 -79.71 20.73 -27.03
C ILE A 94 -79.26 19.48 -26.29
N GLU A 95 -79.92 18.34 -26.49
CA GLU A 95 -79.52 17.06 -25.87
C GLU A 95 -78.11 16.63 -26.30
N SER A 96 -77.74 16.82 -27.58
CA SER A 96 -76.37 16.56 -28.06
C SER A 96 -75.35 17.52 -27.44
N LEU A 97 -75.72 18.78 -27.24
CA LEU A 97 -74.85 19.77 -26.61
C LEU A 97 -74.69 19.50 -25.11
N ASP A 98 -75.76 19.13 -24.40
CA ASP A 98 -75.73 18.79 -22.98
C ASP A 98 -74.92 17.52 -22.73
N THR A 99 -75.09 16.49 -23.57
CA THR A 99 -74.28 15.28 -23.49
C THR A 99 -72.81 15.57 -23.78
N SER A 100 -72.50 16.41 -24.77
CA SER A 100 -71.11 16.86 -25.04
C SER A 100 -70.54 17.72 -23.91
N THR A 101 -71.35 18.58 -23.29
CA THR A 101 -70.91 19.43 -22.19
C THR A 101 -70.63 18.57 -20.96
N ALA A 102 -71.47 17.57 -20.68
CA ALA A 102 -71.26 16.62 -19.60
C ALA A 102 -70.02 15.74 -19.80
N THR A 103 -69.72 15.31 -21.04
CA THR A 103 -68.49 14.55 -21.32
C THR A 103 -67.24 15.43 -21.19
N ILE A 104 -67.26 16.66 -21.68
CA ILE A 104 -66.18 17.63 -21.50
C ILE A 104 -65.96 17.90 -20.02
N GLN A 105 -67.03 18.12 -19.24
CA GLN A 105 -66.92 18.38 -17.81
C GLN A 105 -66.26 17.21 -17.07
N ARG A 106 -66.68 15.97 -17.33
CA ARG A 106 -66.01 14.76 -16.79
C ARG A 106 -64.54 14.67 -17.19
N GLN A 107 -64.21 15.01 -18.44
CA GLN A 107 -62.81 15.03 -18.89
C GLN A 107 -61.99 16.10 -18.17
N THR A 108 -62.55 17.29 -17.94
CA THR A 108 -61.87 18.36 -17.19
C THR A 108 -61.66 17.99 -15.72
N GLU A 109 -62.62 17.31 -15.09
CA GLU A 109 -62.50 16.80 -13.73
C GLU A 109 -61.44 15.69 -13.64
N MET A 110 -61.36 14.80 -14.65
CA MET A 110 -60.32 13.78 -14.70
C MET A 110 -58.94 14.40 -14.88
N LEU A 111 -58.81 15.39 -15.78
CA LEU A 111 -57.54 16.09 -16.00
C LEU A 111 -57.11 16.92 -14.80
N SER A 112 -58.05 17.54 -14.06
CA SER A 112 -57.73 18.26 -12.83
C SER A 112 -57.22 17.31 -11.76
N LEU A 113 -57.86 16.15 -11.58
CA LEU A 113 -57.39 15.10 -10.66
C LEU A 113 -56.00 14.59 -11.06
N GLN A 114 -55.77 14.32 -12.34
CA GLN A 114 -54.44 13.90 -12.84
C GLN A 114 -53.38 14.98 -12.58
N CYS A 115 -53.69 16.25 -12.84
CA CYS A 115 -52.82 17.38 -12.54
C CYS A 115 -52.47 17.47 -11.04
N GLU A 116 -53.46 17.31 -10.16
CA GLU A 116 -53.24 17.31 -8.71
C GLU A 116 -52.37 16.14 -8.26
N THR A 117 -52.61 14.96 -8.83
CA THR A 117 -51.83 13.75 -8.54
C THR A 117 -50.37 13.94 -8.96
N LEU A 118 -50.12 14.44 -10.17
CA LEU A 118 -48.77 14.75 -10.66
C LEU A 118 -48.08 15.82 -9.81
N LYS A 119 -48.79 16.88 -9.42
CA LYS A 119 -48.26 17.89 -8.50
C LYS A 119 -47.88 17.30 -7.14
N SER A 120 -48.68 16.36 -6.63
CA SER A 120 -48.38 15.68 -5.36
C SER A 120 -47.16 14.75 -5.46
N GLN A 121 -46.99 14.06 -6.60
CA GLN A 121 -45.84 13.22 -6.88
C GLN A 121 -44.56 14.05 -7.02
N LEU A 122 -44.61 15.16 -7.75
CA LEU A 122 -43.47 16.06 -7.91
C LEU A 122 -43.00 16.59 -6.55
N ARG A 123 -43.93 17.04 -5.69
CA ARG A 123 -43.60 17.48 -4.32
C ARG A 123 -42.98 16.37 -3.48
N ARG A 124 -43.47 15.14 -3.59
CA ARG A 124 -42.85 13.99 -2.89
C ARG A 124 -41.43 13.73 -3.39
N GLN A 125 -41.21 13.82 -4.71
CA GLN A 125 -39.89 13.61 -5.29
C GLN A 125 -38.90 14.70 -4.86
N GLU A 126 -39.31 15.97 -4.88
CA GLU A 126 -38.50 17.08 -4.37
C GLU A 126 -38.13 16.88 -2.89
N ASN A 127 -39.05 16.39 -2.06
CA ASN A 127 -38.76 16.08 -0.66
C ASN A 127 -37.76 14.92 -0.51
N LEU A 128 -37.93 13.84 -1.29
CA LEU A 128 -37.00 12.71 -1.29
C LEU A 128 -35.61 13.13 -1.76
N ASP A 129 -35.51 13.95 -2.81
CA ASP A 129 -34.25 14.46 -3.31
C ASP A 129 -33.57 15.39 -2.29
N GLN A 130 -34.35 16.21 -1.58
CA GLN A 130 -33.84 17.04 -0.48
C GLN A 130 -33.34 16.18 0.69
N GLU A 131 -34.07 15.14 1.09
CA GLU A 131 -33.66 14.22 2.15
C GLU A 131 -32.38 13.47 1.75
N GLN A 132 -32.33 12.91 0.54
CA GLN A 132 -31.15 12.24 0.00
C GLN A 132 -29.95 13.18 -0.06
N SER A 133 -30.13 14.42 -0.53
CA SER A 133 -29.06 15.42 -0.57
C SER A 133 -28.54 15.76 0.84
N ARG A 134 -29.43 15.87 1.84
CA ARG A 134 -29.06 16.10 3.24
C ARG A 134 -28.29 14.92 3.81
N ASP A 135 -28.72 13.69 3.53
CA ASP A 135 -28.07 12.47 4.02
C ASP A 135 -26.71 12.24 3.36
N LEU A 136 -26.60 12.44 2.04
CA LEU A 136 -25.33 12.45 1.32
C LEU A 136 -24.39 13.52 1.87
N GLY A 137 -24.91 14.73 2.16
CA GLY A 137 -24.14 15.80 2.80
C GLY A 137 -23.62 15.41 4.19
N ARG A 138 -24.43 14.75 5.01
CA ARG A 138 -24.01 14.22 6.32
C ARG A 138 -22.95 13.13 6.18
N LEU A 139 -23.13 12.22 5.24
CA LEU A 139 -22.19 11.12 4.99
C LEU A 139 -20.83 11.65 4.51
N ARG A 140 -20.82 12.60 3.58
CA ARG A 140 -19.60 13.29 3.12
C ARG A 140 -18.87 13.97 4.27
N LYS A 141 -19.58 14.72 5.12
CA LYS A 141 -18.99 15.37 6.30
C LYS A 141 -18.39 14.37 7.29
N LYS A 142 -19.08 13.26 7.56
CA LYS A 142 -18.55 12.19 8.43
C LYS A 142 -17.31 11.54 7.83
N HIS A 143 -17.31 11.27 6.53
CA HIS A 143 -16.18 10.68 5.84
C HIS A 143 -14.97 11.62 5.81
N GLU A 144 -15.19 12.92 5.57
CA GLU A 144 -14.13 13.93 5.60
C GLU A 144 -13.54 14.10 7.01
N ALA A 145 -14.40 14.18 8.04
CA ALA A 145 -13.94 14.18 9.43
C ALA A 145 -13.18 12.89 9.79
N GLY A 146 -13.64 11.74 9.32
CA GLY A 146 -12.95 10.46 9.48
C GLY A 146 -11.57 10.47 8.84
N LYS A 147 -11.46 10.94 7.59
CA LYS A 147 -10.18 11.10 6.90
C LYS A 147 -9.24 12.02 7.66
N GLN A 148 -9.71 13.19 8.08
CA GLN A 148 -8.91 14.14 8.85
C GLN A 148 -8.43 13.53 10.17
N ASN A 149 -9.30 12.82 10.89
CA ASN A 149 -8.92 12.12 12.12
C ASN A 149 -7.88 11.02 11.85
N THR A 150 -8.04 10.23 10.78
CA THR A 150 -7.04 9.21 10.43
C THR A 150 -5.70 9.83 10.02
N THR A 151 -5.71 10.96 9.33
CA THR A 151 -4.50 11.70 8.97
C THR A 151 -3.81 12.27 10.20
N ILE A 152 -4.57 12.86 11.15
CA ILE A 152 -4.02 13.35 12.41
C ILE A 152 -3.40 12.20 13.21
N ALA A 153 -4.12 11.09 13.39
CA ALA A 153 -3.60 9.93 14.10
C ALA A 153 -2.37 9.31 13.44
N ALA A 154 -2.32 9.30 12.10
CA ALA A 154 -1.14 8.84 11.35
C ALA A 154 0.07 9.77 11.56
N ASN A 155 -0.14 11.09 11.53
CA ASN A 155 0.93 12.06 11.79
C ASN A 155 1.42 11.97 13.24
N GLU A 156 0.52 11.86 14.22
CA GLU A 156 0.88 11.66 15.64
C GLU A 156 1.72 10.40 15.84
N LEU A 157 1.38 9.30 15.16
CA LEU A 157 2.15 8.05 15.21
C LEU A 157 3.53 8.22 14.58
N SER A 158 3.63 8.95 13.46
CA SER A 158 4.90 9.25 12.78
C SER A 158 5.80 10.13 13.64
N ASP A 159 5.25 11.18 14.26
CA ASP A 159 5.98 12.08 15.16
C ASP A 159 6.48 11.33 16.41
N GLU A 160 5.65 10.45 16.98
CA GLU A 160 6.04 9.58 18.11
C GLU A 160 7.14 8.59 17.69
N LEU A 161 7.05 8.00 16.50
CA LEU A 161 8.07 7.11 15.97
C LEU A 161 9.40 7.86 15.76
N GLU A 162 9.37 9.07 15.19
CA GLU A 162 10.54 9.91 15.00
C GLU A 162 11.17 10.31 16.36
N ALA A 163 10.35 10.70 17.34
CA ALA A 163 10.83 10.98 18.68
C ALA A 163 11.50 9.75 19.32
N ARG A 164 10.92 8.56 19.17
CA ARG A 164 11.54 7.30 19.64
C ARG A 164 12.83 6.98 18.93
N PHE A 165 12.90 7.17 17.62
CA PHE A 165 14.12 7.00 16.84
C PHE A 165 15.22 7.94 17.31
N ARG A 166 14.89 9.21 17.53
CA ARG A 166 15.83 10.19 18.04
C ARG A 166 16.33 9.83 19.44
N ILE A 167 15.45 9.44 20.35
CA ILE A 167 15.84 8.99 21.69
C ILE A 167 16.73 7.74 21.60
N ALA A 168 16.39 6.78 20.74
CA ALA A 168 17.15 5.55 20.57
C ALA A 168 18.55 5.82 19.96
N THR A 169 18.66 6.69 18.96
CA THR A 169 19.95 7.10 18.35
C THR A 169 20.81 7.90 19.34
N GLU A 170 20.23 8.83 20.09
CA GLU A 170 20.93 9.57 21.15
C GLU A 170 21.42 8.63 22.26
N LYS A 171 20.58 7.68 22.71
CA LYS A 171 20.96 6.65 23.68
C LYS A 171 22.11 5.78 23.17
N MET A 172 22.02 5.31 21.93
CA MET A 172 23.07 4.53 21.27
C MET A 172 24.38 5.32 21.16
N GLY A 173 24.32 6.60 20.80
CA GLY A 173 25.48 7.49 20.76
C GLY A 173 26.12 7.71 22.14
N ALA A 174 25.32 7.83 23.21
CA ALA A 174 25.80 7.95 24.58
C ALA A 174 26.43 6.63 25.08
N GLU A 175 25.81 5.49 24.78
CA GLU A 175 26.34 4.17 25.12
C GLU A 175 27.64 3.86 24.37
N ASN A 176 27.75 4.23 23.08
CA ASN A 176 28.99 4.11 22.31
C ASN A 176 30.13 4.92 22.94
N LYS A 177 29.88 6.18 23.35
CA LYS A 177 30.87 6.99 24.07
C LYS A 177 31.30 6.34 25.39
N ARG A 178 30.37 5.73 26.13
CA ARG A 178 30.66 5.01 27.38
C ARG A 178 31.48 3.74 27.15
N ILE A 179 31.20 3.00 26.09
CA ILE A 179 31.97 1.79 25.73
C ILE A 179 33.37 2.19 25.28
N LEU A 180 33.52 3.22 24.43
CA LEU A 180 34.83 3.72 24.00
C LEU A 180 35.68 4.24 25.17
N SER A 181 35.07 4.91 26.15
CA SER A 181 35.79 5.33 27.35
C SER A 181 36.19 4.12 28.21
N SER A 182 35.30 3.13 28.39
CA SER A 182 35.60 1.87 29.08
C SER A 182 36.74 1.10 28.40
N LEU A 183 36.69 0.97 27.07
CA LEU A 183 37.74 0.36 26.25
C LEU A 183 39.08 1.08 26.43
N SER A 184 39.08 2.42 26.37
CA SER A 184 40.30 3.20 26.57
C SER A 184 40.87 3.01 27.99
N THR A 185 40.03 2.95 29.02
CA THR A 185 40.49 2.69 30.39
C THR A 185 41.02 1.28 30.57
N GLN A 186 40.37 0.29 29.95
CA GLN A 186 40.79 -1.11 30.04
C GLN A 186 42.08 -1.34 29.29
N LEU A 187 42.25 -0.82 28.07
CA LEU A 187 43.51 -0.90 27.34
C LEU A 187 44.68 -0.28 28.12
N LYS A 188 44.46 0.87 28.76
CA LYS A 188 45.49 1.47 29.64
C LYS A 188 45.80 0.62 30.85
N GLN A 189 44.84 -0.14 31.36
CA GLN A 189 45.05 -1.05 32.47
C GLN A 189 45.81 -2.30 32.00
N ASP A 190 45.44 -2.85 30.85
CA ASP A 190 46.11 -3.96 30.19
C ASP A 190 47.58 -3.62 29.90
N ASP A 191 47.88 -2.44 29.39
CA ASP A 191 49.26 -1.97 29.15
C ASP A 191 50.09 -1.95 30.44
N LYS A 192 49.50 -1.53 31.57
CA LYS A 192 50.18 -1.55 32.88
C LYS A 192 50.41 -2.97 33.38
N VAL A 193 49.44 -3.86 33.18
CA VAL A 193 49.54 -5.26 33.56
C VAL A 193 50.60 -5.97 32.71
N LEU A 194 50.66 -5.70 31.40
CA LEU A 194 51.70 -6.22 30.51
C LEU A 194 53.10 -5.71 30.90
N ALA A 195 53.24 -4.43 31.23
CA ALA A 195 54.51 -3.91 31.75
C ALA A 195 54.90 -4.62 33.07
N GLY A 196 53.94 -4.87 33.96
CA GLY A 196 54.15 -5.67 35.18
C GLY A 196 54.59 -7.11 34.88
N LEU A 197 53.94 -7.76 33.92
CA LEU A 197 54.31 -9.09 33.44
C LEU A 197 55.72 -9.13 32.85
N GLU A 198 56.10 -8.12 32.07
CA GLU A 198 57.45 -8.01 31.52
C GLU A 198 58.50 -7.95 32.63
N THR A 199 58.26 -7.15 33.68
CA THR A 199 59.17 -7.10 34.84
C THR A 199 59.23 -8.43 35.59
N LEU A 200 58.11 -9.14 35.72
CA LEU A 200 58.01 -10.43 36.40
C LEU A 200 58.76 -11.52 35.62
N ILE A 201 58.67 -11.51 34.29
CA ILE A 201 59.39 -12.44 33.39
C ILE A 201 60.88 -12.10 33.35
N ALA A 202 61.25 -10.82 33.33
CA ALA A 202 62.66 -10.39 33.36
C ALA A 202 63.38 -10.81 34.65
N ASP A 203 62.63 -10.96 35.76
CA ASP A 203 63.15 -11.45 37.04
C ASP A 203 63.30 -12.99 37.11
N ILE A 204 62.99 -13.71 36.03
CA ILE A 204 63.30 -15.14 35.88
C ILE A 204 64.78 -15.27 35.48
N LYS A 205 65.66 -15.39 36.47
CA LYS A 205 67.10 -15.59 36.26
C LYS A 205 67.37 -16.96 35.65
N SER A 206 68.18 -17.01 34.58
CA SER A 206 68.82 -18.24 34.11
C SER A 206 70.22 -18.34 34.71
N ASN A 207 70.48 -19.40 35.48
CA ASN A 207 71.79 -19.58 36.12
C ASN A 207 72.74 -20.23 35.10
N GLY A 208 73.51 -19.40 34.38
CA GLY A 208 74.42 -19.85 33.32
C GLY A 208 75.76 -20.41 33.81
N ASP A 209 76.11 -20.20 35.08
CA ASP A 209 77.46 -20.48 35.61
C ASP A 209 77.58 -21.82 36.37
N ASP A 210 76.48 -22.50 36.66
CA ASP A 210 76.47 -23.74 37.47
C ASP A 210 77.32 -24.85 36.85
N ALA A 211 77.31 -24.97 35.53
CA ALA A 211 78.12 -25.97 34.82
C ALA A 211 79.63 -25.70 34.96
N SER A 212 80.03 -24.43 35.10
CA SER A 212 81.43 -24.05 35.29
C SER A 212 81.86 -24.34 36.73
N VAL A 213 81.00 -24.06 37.71
CA VAL A 213 81.23 -24.32 39.14
C VAL A 213 81.33 -25.83 39.40
N VAL A 214 80.46 -26.65 38.79
CA VAL A 214 80.51 -28.11 38.89
C VAL A 214 81.81 -28.68 38.30
N LYS A 215 82.29 -28.15 37.17
CA LYS A 215 83.58 -28.58 36.58
C LYS A 215 84.75 -28.19 37.48
N ARG A 216 84.80 -26.93 37.89
CA ARG A 216 85.85 -26.38 38.76
C ARG A 216 85.95 -27.11 40.10
N THR A 217 84.82 -27.44 40.71
CA THR A 217 84.79 -28.20 41.98
C THR A 217 85.28 -29.63 41.78
N GLY A 218 84.96 -30.26 40.65
CA GLY A 218 85.53 -31.55 40.25
C GLY A 218 87.06 -31.51 40.14
N ASP A 219 87.59 -30.52 39.42
CA ASP A 219 89.04 -30.35 39.21
C ASP A 219 89.78 -30.08 40.53
N LEU A 220 89.22 -29.21 41.38
CA LEU A 220 89.79 -28.91 42.70
C LEU A 220 89.76 -30.12 43.65
N CYS A 221 88.70 -30.93 43.62
CA CYS A 221 88.63 -32.17 44.41
C CYS A 221 89.66 -33.19 43.95
N ALA A 222 89.87 -33.34 42.63
CA ALA A 222 90.90 -34.22 42.09
C ALA A 222 92.31 -33.78 42.50
N MET A 223 92.58 -32.46 42.50
CA MET A 223 93.84 -31.94 43.01
C MET A 223 94.03 -32.20 44.50
N LEU A 224 92.98 -31.99 45.32
CA LEU A 224 93.04 -32.27 46.76
C LEU A 224 93.25 -33.75 47.08
N ALA A 225 92.60 -34.63 46.33
CA ALA A 225 92.81 -36.08 46.42
C ALA A 225 94.26 -36.46 46.09
N GLY A 226 94.82 -35.90 45.01
CA GLY A 226 96.21 -36.12 44.63
C GLY A 226 97.21 -35.62 45.67
N THR A 227 97.03 -34.40 46.21
CA THR A 227 97.95 -33.86 47.22
C THR A 227 97.84 -34.59 48.56
N SER A 228 96.65 -35.02 48.97
CA SER A 228 96.48 -35.81 50.20
C SER A 228 97.01 -37.24 50.07
N ALA A 229 96.83 -37.90 48.93
CA ALA A 229 97.45 -39.19 48.64
C ALA A 229 98.99 -39.08 48.69
N GLN A 230 99.56 -38.07 48.02
CA GLN A 230 101.00 -37.80 48.06
C GLN A 230 101.49 -37.50 49.48
N GLU A 231 100.75 -36.73 50.29
CA GLU A 231 101.11 -36.48 51.69
C GLU A 231 101.18 -37.79 52.49
N ILE A 232 100.18 -38.67 52.31
CA ILE A 232 100.16 -39.99 52.96
C ILE A 232 101.33 -40.83 52.48
N HIS A 233 101.60 -40.88 51.17
CA HIS A 233 102.75 -41.58 50.58
C HIS A 233 104.06 -41.10 51.21
N TYR A 234 104.31 -39.78 51.23
CA TYR A 234 105.53 -39.23 51.82
C TYR A 234 105.65 -39.50 53.32
N ARG A 235 104.55 -39.50 54.08
CA ARG A 235 104.57 -39.87 55.50
C ARG A 235 104.89 -41.34 55.70
N LEU A 236 104.40 -42.19 54.82
CA LEU A 236 104.55 -43.64 54.91
C LEU A 236 105.95 -44.07 54.46
N ASP A 237 106.47 -43.51 53.37
CA ASP A 237 107.87 -43.62 52.95
C ASP A 237 108.82 -43.14 54.04
N ARG A 238 108.53 -42.00 54.69
CA ARG A 238 109.33 -41.50 55.80
C ARG A 238 109.35 -42.49 56.97
N LEU A 239 108.20 -43.03 57.38
CA LEU A 239 108.11 -44.01 58.45
C LEU A 239 108.81 -45.33 58.08
N TYR A 240 108.68 -45.78 56.84
CA TYR A 240 109.39 -46.95 56.32
C TYR A 240 110.92 -46.75 56.36
N LEU A 241 111.42 -45.60 55.90
CA LEU A 241 112.85 -45.29 55.98
C LEU A 241 113.34 -45.10 57.43
N GLU A 242 112.54 -44.49 58.30
CA GLU A 242 112.87 -44.29 59.71
C GLU A 242 112.90 -45.62 60.50
N THR A 243 112.01 -46.56 60.18
CA THR A 243 112.00 -47.91 60.77
C THR A 243 113.18 -48.75 60.32
N ILE A 244 113.55 -48.70 59.02
CA ILE A 244 114.78 -49.33 58.51
C ILE A 244 116.03 -48.73 59.19
N GLN A 245 116.08 -47.41 59.38
CA GLN A 245 117.23 -46.73 60.01
C GLN A 245 117.30 -46.96 61.53
N SER A 246 116.17 -47.10 62.21
CA SER A 246 116.08 -47.35 63.66
C SER A 246 116.28 -48.81 64.03
N GLY A 247 116.12 -49.74 63.07
CA GLY A 247 116.48 -51.15 63.17
C GLY A 247 118.00 -51.38 63.23
N LYS A 248 118.68 -50.83 64.25
CA LYS A 248 120.02 -51.26 64.63
C LYS A 248 119.93 -52.58 65.39
N PRO A 249 120.77 -53.58 65.10
CA PRO A 249 120.73 -54.85 65.79
C PRO A 249 121.24 -54.67 67.22
N GLU A 250 120.33 -54.58 68.18
CA GLU A 250 120.68 -54.99 69.54
C GLU A 250 120.81 -56.52 69.53
N TYR A 251 121.99 -56.96 69.97
CA TYR A 251 122.46 -58.33 70.09
C TYR A 251 121.37 -59.41 70.22
N GLY A 252 121.28 -60.28 69.21
CA GLY A 252 120.92 -61.68 69.44
C GLY A 252 119.46 -62.09 69.22
N GLN A 253 118.87 -61.78 68.05
CA GLN A 253 117.86 -62.67 67.47
C GLN A 253 118.20 -62.91 66.00
N ALA A 254 118.55 -64.16 65.70
CA ALA A 254 118.78 -64.67 64.36
C ALA A 254 117.44 -64.88 63.63
N ALA A 255 117.44 -64.58 62.33
CA ALA A 255 116.53 -65.10 61.33
C ALA A 255 115.04 -64.70 61.44
N MET A 256 114.75 -63.39 61.45
CA MET A 256 113.45 -62.89 60.97
C MET A 256 113.53 -61.95 59.76
N ASP A 257 114.68 -61.37 59.38
CA ASP A 257 114.65 -60.18 58.51
C ASP A 257 115.42 -60.34 57.20
N ASN A 258 114.93 -61.17 56.29
CA ASN A 258 115.26 -61.08 54.85
C ASN A 258 114.05 -61.36 53.94
N GLU A 259 113.04 -62.08 54.42
CA GLU A 259 111.80 -62.38 53.68
C GLU A 259 110.64 -61.46 54.10
N THR A 260 110.69 -60.89 55.31
CA THR A 260 109.69 -59.94 55.84
C THR A 260 109.77 -58.56 55.19
N ILE A 261 110.97 -58.07 54.88
CA ILE A 261 111.21 -56.78 54.22
C ILE A 261 110.61 -56.73 52.79
N PRO A 262 110.86 -57.72 51.89
CA PRO A 262 110.26 -57.71 50.57
C PRO A 262 108.73 -57.94 50.61
N ALA A 263 108.23 -58.75 51.56
CA ALA A 263 106.79 -58.92 51.76
C ALA A 263 106.10 -57.61 52.19
N LEU A 264 106.71 -56.87 53.13
CA LEU A 264 106.22 -55.55 53.55
C LEU A 264 106.30 -54.51 52.43
N GLN A 265 107.32 -54.59 51.56
CA GLN A 265 107.42 -53.73 50.38
C GLN A 265 106.31 -54.04 49.36
N GLU A 266 106.01 -55.31 49.11
CA GLU A 266 104.91 -55.72 48.22
C GLU A 266 103.54 -55.28 48.77
N GLU A 267 103.32 -55.41 50.08
CA GLU A 267 102.14 -54.89 50.76
C GLU A 267 102.05 -53.35 50.66
N LEU A 268 103.19 -52.65 50.72
CA LEU A 268 103.29 -51.20 50.52
C LEU A 268 102.88 -50.77 49.11
N GLU A 269 103.44 -51.46 48.12
CA GLU A 269 103.18 -51.21 46.70
C GLU A 269 101.71 -51.51 46.36
N SER A 270 101.09 -52.48 47.03
CA SER A 270 99.65 -52.75 46.93
C SER A 270 98.79 -51.69 47.64
N LEU A 271 99.28 -51.07 48.72
CA LEU A 271 98.53 -50.09 49.51
C LEU A 271 98.46 -48.71 48.84
N TYR A 272 99.47 -48.32 48.07
CA TYR A 272 99.50 -47.03 47.38
C TYR A 272 98.31 -46.73 46.45
N PRO A 273 97.88 -47.64 45.54
CA PRO A 273 96.69 -47.40 44.73
C PRO A 273 95.40 -47.35 45.57
N GLU A 274 95.35 -48.09 46.69
CA GLU A 274 94.20 -48.03 47.61
C GLU A 274 94.13 -46.68 48.32
N ILE A 275 95.26 -46.11 48.74
CA ILE A 275 95.35 -44.76 49.32
C ILE A 275 94.86 -43.70 48.31
N GLU A 276 95.22 -43.80 47.04
CA GLU A 276 94.73 -42.88 46.00
C GLU A 276 93.21 -42.96 45.82
N ILE A 277 92.65 -44.18 45.79
CA ILE A 277 91.19 -44.40 45.68
C ILE A 277 90.47 -43.87 46.93
N LEU A 278 91.00 -44.12 48.13
CA LEU A 278 90.40 -43.67 49.37
C LEU A 278 90.49 -42.15 49.54
N ALA A 279 91.60 -41.53 49.14
CA ALA A 279 91.74 -40.07 49.12
C ALA A 279 90.77 -39.42 48.14
N ASP A 280 90.59 -39.98 46.95
CA ASP A 280 89.60 -39.53 45.97
C ASP A 280 88.15 -39.71 46.47
N MET A 281 87.83 -40.86 47.07
CA MET A 281 86.52 -41.09 47.69
C MET A 281 86.25 -40.11 48.83
N ALA A 282 87.22 -39.87 49.71
CA ALA A 282 87.09 -38.94 50.82
C ALA A 282 86.89 -37.49 50.33
N ALA A 283 87.68 -37.04 49.35
CA ALA A 283 87.54 -35.70 48.77
C ALA A 283 86.18 -35.53 48.07
N LYS A 284 85.71 -36.54 47.35
CA LYS A 284 84.39 -36.54 46.71
C LYS A 284 83.25 -36.50 47.73
N GLN A 285 83.32 -37.31 48.79
CA GLN A 285 82.27 -37.39 49.80
C GLN A 285 82.21 -36.12 50.68
N GLN A 286 83.37 -35.56 51.05
CA GLN A 286 83.42 -34.40 51.95
C GLN A 286 83.11 -33.09 51.24
N PHE A 287 83.53 -32.92 49.98
CA PHE A 287 83.46 -31.62 49.30
C PHE A 287 82.58 -31.64 48.06
N ARG A 288 82.79 -32.60 47.15
CA ARG A 288 82.06 -32.62 45.87
C ARG A 288 80.57 -32.86 46.04
N GLU A 289 80.18 -33.88 46.80
CA GLU A 289 78.78 -34.24 46.98
C GLU A 289 77.95 -33.15 47.67
N PRO A 290 78.38 -32.53 48.79
CA PRO A 290 77.65 -31.43 49.41
C PRO A 290 77.48 -30.23 48.47
N ILE A 291 78.53 -29.86 47.72
CA ILE A 291 78.47 -28.74 46.77
C ILE A 291 77.48 -29.04 45.65
N LEU A 292 77.47 -30.27 45.12
CA LEU A 292 76.49 -30.68 44.09
C LEU A 292 75.06 -30.70 44.63
N ARG A 293 74.85 -31.13 45.88
CA ARG A 293 73.53 -31.12 46.51
C ARG A 293 73.02 -29.69 46.70
N GLU A 294 73.87 -28.77 47.14
CA GLU A 294 73.51 -27.36 47.32
C GLU A 294 73.17 -26.70 45.98
N ILE A 295 74.00 -26.90 44.94
CA ILE A 295 73.71 -26.39 43.58
C ILE A 295 72.38 -26.97 43.06
N HIS A 296 72.13 -28.26 43.28
CA HIS A 296 70.86 -28.87 42.86
C HIS A 296 69.66 -28.32 43.65
N HIS A 297 69.84 -28.04 44.94
CA HIS A 297 68.82 -27.47 45.80
C HIS A 297 68.46 -26.05 45.37
N GLU A 298 69.46 -25.17 45.21
CA GLU A 298 69.30 -23.80 44.71
C GLU A 298 68.63 -23.80 43.33
N HIS A 299 69.06 -24.69 42.44
CA HIS A 299 68.46 -24.83 41.12
C HIS A 299 67.01 -25.32 41.19
N GLY A 300 66.69 -26.24 42.11
CA GLY A 300 65.32 -26.67 42.38
C GLY A 300 64.44 -25.53 42.90
N GLN A 301 64.95 -24.71 43.82
CA GLN A 301 64.25 -23.53 44.34
C GLN A 301 64.03 -22.47 43.24
N LEU A 302 65.06 -22.15 42.46
CA LEU A 302 64.95 -21.22 41.33
C LEU A 302 63.95 -21.70 40.29
N ARG A 303 63.95 -23.00 39.96
CA ARG A 303 62.94 -23.60 39.07
C ARG A 303 61.53 -23.45 39.65
N ALA A 304 61.32 -23.83 40.91
CA ALA A 304 60.01 -23.72 41.55
C ALA A 304 59.51 -22.27 41.58
N ALA A 305 60.38 -21.31 41.93
CA ALA A 305 60.05 -19.89 41.91
C ALA A 305 59.76 -19.38 40.49
N SER A 306 60.52 -19.80 39.49
CA SER A 306 60.28 -19.45 38.08
C SER A 306 58.98 -20.03 37.55
N GLN A 307 58.67 -21.28 37.91
CA GLN A 307 57.43 -21.94 37.52
C GLN A 307 56.23 -21.21 38.14
N HIS A 308 56.31 -20.88 39.43
CA HIS A 308 55.25 -20.12 40.09
C HIS A 308 55.02 -18.74 39.44
N LYS A 309 56.10 -18.04 39.08
CA LYS A 309 56.04 -16.78 38.32
C LYS A 309 55.39 -16.96 36.94
N LEU A 310 55.72 -18.03 36.22
CA LEU A 310 55.12 -18.34 34.92
C LEU A 310 53.63 -18.72 35.04
N GLU A 311 53.25 -19.47 36.07
CA GLU A 311 51.84 -19.78 36.37
C GLU A 311 51.04 -18.50 36.63
N GLN A 312 51.55 -17.59 37.48
CA GLN A 312 50.94 -16.28 37.68
C GLN A 312 50.82 -15.47 36.38
N ALA A 313 51.84 -15.54 35.51
CA ALA A 313 51.80 -14.85 34.22
C ALA A 313 50.70 -15.42 33.30
N ILE A 314 50.53 -16.75 33.29
CA ILE A 314 49.47 -17.42 32.54
C ILE A 314 48.09 -17.00 33.07
N ASP A 315 47.88 -17.01 34.39
CA ASP A 315 46.61 -16.63 35.01
C ASP A 315 46.22 -15.18 34.64
N ILE A 316 47.19 -14.26 34.68
CA ILE A 316 46.98 -12.86 34.28
C ILE A 316 46.60 -12.77 32.79
N LEU A 317 47.28 -13.52 31.90
CA LEU A 317 46.95 -13.53 30.47
C LEU A 317 45.56 -14.13 30.20
N VAL A 318 45.14 -15.15 30.96
CA VAL A 318 43.80 -15.73 30.88
C VAL A 318 42.76 -14.71 31.29
N ASP A 319 42.94 -14.02 32.42
CA ASP A 319 42.03 -12.98 32.91
C ASP A 319 41.91 -11.82 31.90
N MET A 320 43.03 -11.37 31.33
CA MET A 320 43.05 -10.36 30.27
C MET A 320 42.25 -10.84 29.04
N THR A 321 42.42 -12.09 28.63
CA THR A 321 41.71 -12.65 27.46
C THR A 321 40.20 -12.75 27.70
N LEU A 322 39.78 -13.21 28.88
CA LEU A 322 38.37 -13.28 29.27
C LEU A 322 37.72 -11.90 29.35
N SER A 323 38.42 -10.92 29.92
CA SER A 323 37.93 -9.54 30.00
C SER A 323 37.77 -8.92 28.61
N ARG A 324 38.70 -9.19 27.69
CA ARG A 324 38.62 -8.76 26.28
C ARG A 324 37.45 -9.44 25.55
N GLN A 325 37.24 -10.73 25.76
CA GLN A 325 36.12 -11.46 25.16
C GLN A 325 34.76 -10.90 25.64
N THR A 326 34.67 -10.51 26.91
CA THR A 326 33.46 -9.88 27.45
C THR A 326 33.19 -8.54 26.76
N LEU A 327 34.22 -7.72 26.52
CA LEU A 327 34.07 -6.49 25.75
C LEU A 327 33.67 -6.72 24.29
N THR A 328 34.26 -7.72 23.62
CA THR A 328 33.92 -8.00 22.21
C THR A 328 32.47 -8.44 22.08
N THR A 329 31.98 -9.32 22.96
CA THR A 329 30.56 -9.71 22.95
C THR A 329 29.62 -8.53 23.22
N GLN A 330 30.01 -7.59 24.10
CA GLN A 330 29.26 -6.34 24.29
C GLN A 330 29.27 -5.46 23.04
N LEU A 331 30.38 -5.41 22.31
CA LEU A 331 30.50 -4.65 21.06
C LEU A 331 29.64 -5.27 19.95
N GLU A 332 29.69 -6.60 19.78
CA GLU A 332 28.91 -7.35 18.79
C GLU A 332 27.40 -7.22 19.02
N ALA A 333 26.95 -7.38 20.27
CA ALA A 333 25.55 -7.16 20.64
C ALA A 333 25.10 -5.72 20.31
N ARG A 334 26.02 -4.75 20.37
CA ARG A 334 25.73 -3.36 20.03
C ARG A 334 25.72 -3.11 18.54
N GLU A 335 26.69 -3.62 17.79
CA GLU A 335 26.74 -3.55 16.34
C GLU A 335 25.43 -4.10 15.74
N SER A 336 24.98 -5.27 16.19
CA SER A 336 23.69 -5.82 15.76
C SER A 336 22.50 -4.91 16.11
N SER A 337 22.51 -4.25 17.28
CA SER A 337 21.45 -3.29 17.65
C SER A 337 21.47 -2.01 16.81
N CYS A 338 22.66 -1.52 16.43
CA CYS A 338 22.83 -0.39 15.52
C CYS A 338 22.32 -0.75 14.12
N GLU A 339 22.72 -1.91 13.60
CA GLU A 339 22.28 -2.40 12.28
C GLU A 339 20.75 -2.54 12.21
N LEU A 340 20.12 -3.10 13.24
CA LEU A 340 18.66 -3.20 13.30
C LEU A 340 17.99 -1.82 13.32
N LEU A 341 18.55 -0.87 14.07
CA LEU A 341 18.01 0.49 14.13
C LEU A 341 18.17 1.22 12.79
N GLU A 342 19.31 1.06 12.12
CA GLU A 342 19.56 1.61 10.78
C GLU A 342 18.64 0.99 9.73
N GLN A 343 18.43 -0.33 9.78
CA GLN A 343 17.47 -1.02 8.92
C GLN A 343 16.05 -0.48 9.16
N LEU A 344 15.63 -0.36 10.42
CA LEU A 344 14.30 0.17 10.76
C LEU A 344 14.16 1.63 10.32
N ALA A 345 15.21 2.44 10.45
CA ALA A 345 15.23 3.82 9.96
C ALA A 345 15.14 3.89 8.43
N SER A 346 15.82 3.00 7.71
CA SER A 346 15.75 2.93 6.24
C SER A 346 14.37 2.48 5.75
N LEU A 347 13.73 1.52 6.44
CA LEU A 347 12.36 1.09 6.16
C LEU A 347 11.37 2.22 6.42
N TYR A 348 11.53 2.94 7.52
CA TYR A 348 10.72 4.11 7.81
C TYR A 348 10.85 5.19 6.73
N GLN A 349 12.07 5.50 6.28
CA GLN A 349 12.29 6.47 5.20
C GLN A 349 11.66 6.03 3.87
N ALA A 350 11.73 4.74 3.55
CA ALA A 350 11.11 4.18 2.35
C ALA A 350 9.57 4.26 2.39
N GLU A 351 8.97 4.04 3.56
CA GLU A 351 7.52 4.05 3.75
C GLU A 351 6.96 5.48 3.87
N ALA A 352 7.66 6.37 4.59
CA ALA A 352 7.22 7.74 4.81
C ALA A 352 7.37 8.62 3.55
N GLY A 353 8.17 8.19 2.56
CA GLY A 353 8.47 8.98 1.35
C GLY A 353 9.20 10.30 1.65
N ILE A 354 9.61 10.51 2.90
CA ILE A 354 10.32 11.69 3.39
C ILE A 354 11.77 11.25 3.61
N PRO A 355 12.74 11.80 2.85
CA PRO A 355 14.14 11.57 3.16
C PRO A 355 14.46 12.29 4.46
N LEU A 356 14.53 11.55 5.57
CA LEU A 356 15.24 12.03 6.74
C LEU A 356 16.68 12.26 6.29
N VAL A 357 17.15 13.50 6.33
CA VAL A 357 18.52 13.87 5.95
C VAL A 357 19.49 13.08 6.83
N SER A 358 19.95 11.94 6.33
CA SER A 358 21.06 11.21 6.93
C SER A 358 22.35 11.81 6.37
N GLN A 359 22.80 12.89 7.02
CA GLN A 359 24.21 13.23 6.98
C GLN A 359 24.96 12.27 7.91
N THR A 360 25.49 11.17 7.39
CA THR A 360 26.76 10.60 7.86
C THR A 360 27.44 9.74 6.80
N SER A 361 28.59 10.24 6.36
CA SER A 361 29.78 9.59 5.80
C SER A 361 29.83 8.05 5.62
N SER A 362 30.06 7.66 4.36
CA SER A 362 31.27 6.94 3.89
C SER A 362 31.58 5.53 4.42
N ARG A 363 31.62 4.60 3.45
CA ARG A 363 32.63 3.53 3.29
C ARG A 363 32.50 2.30 4.19
N ARG A 364 31.69 1.33 3.74
CA ARG A 364 32.08 -0.09 3.58
C ARG A 364 30.90 -0.89 3.04
N GLU A 365 30.87 -1.09 1.74
CA GLU A 365 29.98 -2.06 1.12
C GLU A 365 30.79 -2.87 0.11
N SER A 366 31.45 -3.89 0.62
CA SER A 366 31.95 -4.98 -0.20
C SER A 366 32.17 -6.19 0.69
N LEU A 367 31.76 -7.35 0.19
CA LEU A 367 31.88 -8.71 0.76
C LEU A 367 30.65 -9.24 1.48
N ARG A 368 29.63 -9.60 0.69
CA ARG A 368 28.90 -10.86 0.92
C ARG A 368 28.71 -11.62 -0.38
N ARG A 369 29.58 -12.62 -0.61
CA ARG A 369 29.40 -13.66 -1.62
C ARG A 369 28.50 -14.78 -1.07
N ARG A 370 27.61 -15.23 -1.95
CA ARG A 370 26.89 -16.52 -2.05
C ARG A 370 27.48 -17.70 -1.26
N SER A 371 26.57 -18.51 -0.71
CA SER A 371 26.66 -19.98 -0.48
C SER A 371 25.57 -20.35 0.56
N MET A 372 24.70 -21.37 0.49
CA MET A 372 24.41 -22.51 -0.38
C MET A 372 22.99 -22.99 -0.06
N GLN A 373 22.33 -23.65 -1.02
CA GLN A 373 21.13 -24.46 -0.83
C GLN A 373 21.42 -25.77 -0.08
N CYS A 374 20.45 -26.25 0.71
CA CYS A 374 20.05 -27.64 0.98
C CYS A 374 18.77 -27.54 1.84
N GLY A 375 17.68 -28.30 1.70
CA GLY A 375 17.43 -29.58 1.06
C GLY A 375 16.64 -30.49 2.03
N ALA A 376 15.64 -31.21 1.52
CA ALA A 376 14.81 -32.26 2.16
C ALA A 376 13.58 -31.79 3.00
N VAL A 377 12.32 -32.03 2.59
CA VAL A 377 11.51 -33.26 2.35
C VAL A 377 10.84 -33.79 3.62
N LEU A 378 9.62 -34.34 3.42
CA LEU A 378 8.62 -34.95 4.33
C LEU A 378 7.54 -33.94 4.77
N GLY A 379 6.25 -34.05 4.44
CA GLY A 379 5.44 -35.16 3.95
C GLY A 379 4.29 -35.39 4.92
N ALA A 380 3.03 -35.16 4.52
CA ALA A 380 1.86 -35.92 4.96
C ALA A 380 0.57 -35.38 4.31
N SER A 381 0.05 -36.17 3.38
CA SER A 381 -1.33 -36.16 2.92
C SER A 381 -2.29 -36.46 4.08
N ARG A 382 -3.38 -35.71 4.20
CA ARG A 382 -4.62 -36.23 4.78
C ARG A 382 -5.83 -35.61 4.11
N ASN A 383 -6.37 -36.34 3.14
CA ASN A 383 -7.72 -36.17 2.62
C ASN A 383 -8.75 -36.41 3.74
N LEU A 384 -9.77 -35.55 3.80
CA LEU A 384 -11.12 -35.88 4.26
C LEU A 384 -12.08 -34.94 3.52
N ALA A 385 -12.76 -35.50 2.52
CA ALA A 385 -13.98 -34.97 1.91
C ALA A 385 -15.20 -35.38 2.78
N PRO A 386 -16.45 -35.13 2.36
CA PRO A 386 -17.08 -33.86 2.01
C PRO A 386 -18.38 -33.65 2.83
N ALA A 387 -19.09 -32.55 2.51
CA ALA A 387 -20.51 -32.28 2.82
C ALA A 387 -20.84 -31.72 4.21
N LEU A 388 -21.15 -30.42 4.24
CA LEU A 388 -22.55 -30.05 4.40
C LEU A 388 -22.85 -28.76 3.64
N GLU A 389 -23.80 -28.86 2.72
CA GLU A 389 -24.32 -27.81 1.87
C GLU A 389 -24.88 -26.64 2.69
N GLN A 390 -24.33 -25.44 2.47
CA GLN A 390 -25.10 -24.20 2.58
C GLN A 390 -24.72 -23.27 1.42
N PRO A 391 -25.23 -23.53 0.20
CA PRO A 391 -24.94 -22.72 -0.99
C PRO A 391 -25.36 -21.25 -0.83
N VAL A 392 -26.25 -20.97 0.12
CA VAL A 392 -26.68 -19.62 0.48
C VAL A 392 -25.59 -18.86 1.24
N LEU A 393 -24.85 -19.50 2.15
CA LEU A 393 -23.79 -18.83 2.91
C LEU A 393 -22.55 -18.60 2.05
N GLU A 394 -22.18 -19.58 1.22
CA GLU A 394 -21.09 -19.43 0.25
C GLU A 394 -21.37 -18.36 -0.80
N SER A 395 -22.59 -18.30 -1.33
CA SER A 395 -22.96 -17.25 -2.29
C SER A 395 -22.99 -15.86 -1.65
N LEU A 396 -23.40 -15.73 -0.39
CA LEU A 396 -23.44 -14.45 0.32
C LEU A 396 -22.03 -13.98 0.69
N LEU A 397 -21.16 -14.88 1.15
CA LEU A 397 -19.74 -14.60 1.41
C LEU A 397 -18.99 -14.22 0.12
N ARG A 398 -19.29 -14.91 -0.99
CA ARG A 398 -18.78 -14.55 -2.33
C ARG A 398 -19.29 -13.18 -2.80
N ARG A 399 -20.54 -12.81 -2.47
CA ARG A 399 -21.11 -11.48 -2.77
C ARG A 399 -20.55 -10.35 -1.91
N VAL A 400 -20.02 -10.67 -0.72
CA VAL A 400 -19.38 -9.73 0.21
C VAL A 400 -17.84 -9.72 0.04
N GLY A 401 -17.30 -10.52 -0.87
CA GLY A 401 -15.87 -10.54 -1.20
C GLY A 401 -15.00 -11.31 -0.21
N VAL A 402 -15.58 -12.20 0.59
CA VAL A 402 -14.84 -13.05 1.54
C VAL A 402 -14.92 -14.50 1.06
N SER A 403 -13.78 -15.08 0.68
CA SER A 403 -13.72 -16.52 0.39
C SER A 403 -13.92 -17.33 1.69
N PRO A 404 -14.73 -18.41 1.69
CA PRO A 404 -14.91 -19.26 2.87
C PRO A 404 -13.60 -19.88 3.37
N ASP A 405 -12.60 -20.03 2.50
CA ASP A 405 -11.27 -20.57 2.86
C ASP A 405 -10.48 -19.64 3.79
N SER A 406 -10.76 -18.33 3.78
CA SER A 406 -10.08 -17.34 4.62
C SER A 406 -10.54 -17.36 6.08
N VAL A 407 -11.73 -17.93 6.36
CA VAL A 407 -12.27 -18.06 7.72
C VAL A 407 -11.82 -19.37 8.37
N LEU A 408 -11.52 -20.40 7.57
CA LEU A 408 -11.18 -21.74 8.06
C LEU A 408 -9.67 -21.99 8.20
N CYS A 409 -8.82 -21.26 7.48
CA CYS A 409 -7.36 -21.38 7.60
C CYS A 409 -6.78 -20.27 8.48
N SER A 410 -6.98 -20.35 9.79
CA SER A 410 -6.25 -19.51 10.73
C SER A 410 -4.81 -19.98 10.86
N ARG A 411 -3.88 -19.06 10.62
CA ARG A 411 -2.58 -18.97 11.30
C ARG A 411 -1.59 -20.11 11.01
N ALA A 412 -0.64 -19.84 10.13
CA ALA A 412 0.72 -20.35 10.26
C ALA A 412 1.68 -19.16 10.06
N GLU A 413 2.47 -18.90 11.09
CA GLU A 413 3.49 -17.87 11.16
C GLU A 413 4.62 -18.20 10.18
N GLY A 414 4.98 -17.26 9.30
CA GLY A 414 6.05 -17.48 8.34
C GLY A 414 6.18 -16.38 7.29
N GLY A 415 6.20 -15.11 7.72
CA GLY A 415 6.31 -13.96 6.82
C GLY A 415 7.45 -14.10 5.81
N SER A 416 7.08 -14.30 4.55
CA SER A 416 8.00 -14.15 3.43
C SER A 416 7.35 -13.23 2.40
N ALA A 417 8.15 -12.36 1.78
CA ALA A 417 7.70 -11.45 0.73
C ALA A 417 6.98 -12.18 -0.44
N GLN A 418 7.22 -13.48 -0.57
CA GLN A 418 6.55 -14.36 -1.51
C GLN A 418 5.09 -14.63 -1.13
N GLU A 419 4.76 -14.78 0.15
CA GLU A 419 3.37 -14.85 0.63
C GLU A 419 2.64 -13.53 0.38
N LEU A 420 3.29 -12.38 0.59
CA LEU A 420 2.68 -11.08 0.27
C LEU A 420 2.48 -10.88 -1.23
N HIS A 421 3.43 -11.33 -2.05
CA HIS A 421 3.30 -11.29 -3.50
C HIS A 421 2.20 -12.22 -4.00
N GLU A 422 2.12 -13.43 -3.44
CA GLU A 422 1.09 -14.42 -3.76
C GLU A 422 -0.29 -13.94 -3.27
N LYS A 423 -0.38 -13.30 -2.10
CA LYS A 423 -1.62 -12.62 -1.65
C LYS A 423 -1.98 -11.46 -2.56
N ARG A 424 -1.02 -10.65 -3.02
CA ARG A 424 -1.27 -9.54 -3.95
C ARG A 424 -1.74 -10.04 -5.31
N SER A 425 -1.12 -11.09 -5.86
CA SER A 425 -1.58 -11.70 -7.11
C SER A 425 -2.95 -12.33 -6.94
N GLN A 426 -3.23 -13.02 -5.82
CA GLN A 426 -4.54 -13.58 -5.52
C GLN A 426 -5.61 -12.48 -5.39
N ILE A 427 -5.31 -11.35 -4.75
CA ILE A 427 -6.24 -10.21 -4.65
C ILE A 427 -6.53 -9.61 -6.04
N LEU A 428 -5.51 -9.46 -6.88
CA LEU A 428 -5.71 -8.95 -8.24
C LEU A 428 -6.50 -9.93 -9.12
N GLU A 429 -6.26 -11.23 -8.98
CA GLU A 429 -6.99 -12.29 -9.67
C GLU A 429 -8.46 -12.33 -9.20
N THR A 430 -8.71 -12.22 -7.90
CA THR A 430 -10.07 -12.16 -7.34
C THR A 430 -10.81 -10.91 -7.78
N LEU A 431 -10.16 -9.74 -7.81
CA LEU A 431 -10.76 -8.50 -8.35
C LEU A 431 -11.10 -8.63 -9.83
N ARG A 432 -10.24 -9.25 -10.64
CA ARG A 432 -10.53 -9.53 -12.06
C ARG A 432 -11.67 -10.53 -12.23
N SER A 433 -11.72 -11.57 -11.40
CA SER A 433 -12.82 -12.55 -11.40
C SER A 433 -14.15 -11.90 -10.97
N LEU A 434 -14.10 -10.92 -10.07
CA LEU A 434 -15.28 -10.19 -9.61
C LEU A 434 -15.77 -9.20 -10.68
N ALA A 435 -14.86 -8.48 -11.33
CA ALA A 435 -15.19 -7.61 -12.46
C ALA A 435 -15.88 -8.42 -13.57
N THR A 436 -15.28 -9.54 -13.98
CA THR A 436 -15.85 -10.41 -15.03
C THR A 436 -17.18 -11.05 -14.60
N ALA A 437 -17.34 -11.45 -13.34
CA ALA A 437 -18.60 -12.00 -12.83
C ALA A 437 -19.70 -10.93 -12.77
N VAL A 438 -19.39 -9.72 -12.29
CA VAL A 438 -20.35 -8.59 -12.26
C VAL A 438 -20.74 -8.22 -13.68
N ASP A 439 -19.78 -8.07 -14.60
CA ASP A 439 -20.03 -7.76 -16.01
C ASP A 439 -20.89 -8.85 -16.67
N SER A 440 -20.64 -10.14 -16.37
CA SER A 440 -21.46 -11.23 -16.89
C SER A 440 -22.90 -11.23 -16.35
N SER A 441 -23.09 -10.90 -15.06
CA SER A 441 -24.42 -10.80 -14.44
C SER A 441 -25.19 -9.57 -14.92
N LEU A 442 -24.48 -8.47 -15.15
CA LEU A 442 -25.02 -7.23 -15.69
C LEU A 442 -25.40 -7.41 -17.16
N LEU A 443 -24.56 -8.06 -17.96
CA LEU A 443 -24.89 -8.47 -19.33
C LEU A 443 -26.10 -9.42 -19.35
N ALA A 444 -26.19 -10.39 -18.45
CA ALA A 444 -27.35 -11.29 -18.38
C ALA A 444 -28.65 -10.57 -17.99
N GLN A 445 -28.57 -9.48 -17.21
CA GLN A 445 -29.73 -8.65 -16.84
C GLN A 445 -30.08 -7.59 -17.89
N LEU A 446 -29.10 -7.02 -18.59
CA LEU A 446 -29.33 -6.06 -19.67
C LEU A 446 -29.74 -6.74 -20.99
N ALA A 447 -29.21 -7.92 -21.31
CA ALA A 447 -29.53 -8.63 -22.55
C ALA A 447 -31.04 -8.80 -22.82
N PRO A 448 -31.89 -9.20 -21.85
CA PRO A 448 -33.33 -9.27 -22.08
C PRO A 448 -33.99 -7.89 -22.25
N VAL A 449 -33.45 -6.84 -21.62
CA VAL A 449 -33.95 -5.46 -21.77
C VAL A 449 -33.56 -4.90 -23.13
N ASP A 450 -32.34 -5.13 -23.59
CA ASP A 450 -31.86 -4.76 -24.92
C ASP A 450 -32.58 -5.55 -26.03
N ASN A 451 -32.84 -6.84 -25.82
CA ASN A 451 -33.65 -7.61 -26.75
C ASN A 451 -35.11 -7.13 -26.77
N ALA A 452 -35.68 -6.76 -25.62
CA ALA A 452 -37.03 -6.19 -25.56
C ALA A 452 -37.10 -4.79 -26.20
N SER A 453 -36.07 -3.95 -26.03
CA SER A 453 -36.00 -2.64 -26.67
C SER A 453 -35.81 -2.76 -28.18
N GLN A 454 -34.96 -3.68 -28.67
CA GLN A 454 -34.82 -3.98 -30.10
C GLN A 454 -36.09 -4.60 -30.70
N LEU A 455 -36.82 -5.45 -29.95
CA LEU A 455 -38.11 -5.96 -30.37
C LEU A 455 -39.17 -4.85 -30.43
N LEU A 456 -39.15 -3.91 -29.48
CA LEU A 456 -40.01 -2.73 -29.52
C LEU A 456 -39.66 -1.83 -30.70
N ASP A 457 -38.39 -1.50 -30.91
CA ASP A 457 -37.90 -0.71 -32.06
C ASP A 457 -38.29 -1.38 -33.38
N SER A 458 -37.99 -2.66 -33.54
CA SER A 458 -38.36 -3.39 -34.77
C SER A 458 -39.88 -3.43 -34.96
N SER A 459 -40.67 -3.60 -33.89
CA SER A 459 -42.14 -3.57 -33.97
C SER A 459 -42.70 -2.19 -34.36
N LEU A 460 -42.12 -1.12 -33.82
CA LEU A 460 -42.48 0.26 -34.14
C LEU A 460 -42.08 0.64 -35.59
N HIS A 461 -40.99 0.06 -36.10
CA HIS A 461 -40.46 0.34 -37.44
C HIS A 461 -40.98 -0.60 -38.54
N THR A 462 -41.67 -1.70 -38.21
CA THR A 462 -42.21 -2.65 -39.22
C THR A 462 -43.18 -2.03 -40.24
N ASN A 463 -43.82 -0.90 -39.91
CA ASN A 463 -44.79 -0.21 -40.77
C ASN A 463 -44.34 1.19 -41.23
N SER A 464 -43.09 1.60 -40.97
CA SER A 464 -42.56 2.90 -41.40
C SER A 464 -41.53 2.73 -42.52
N HIS A 465 -41.81 3.24 -43.72
CA HIS A 465 -40.87 3.27 -44.86
C HIS A 465 -39.75 4.32 -44.74
N PHE A 466 -39.55 4.87 -43.54
CA PHE A 466 -38.51 5.86 -43.27
C PHE A 466 -37.54 5.27 -42.25
N GLU A 467 -36.30 5.00 -42.67
CA GLU A 467 -35.18 4.84 -41.76
C GLU A 467 -34.96 6.18 -41.05
N THR A 468 -35.50 6.35 -39.85
CA THR A 468 -35.12 7.45 -38.98
C THR A 468 -33.79 7.11 -38.32
N SER A 469 -32.71 7.17 -39.11
CA SER A 469 -31.37 7.28 -38.54
C SER A 469 -31.25 8.66 -37.91
N LEU A 470 -31.07 8.71 -36.59
CA LEU A 470 -30.71 9.94 -35.85
C LEU A 470 -29.25 10.36 -36.11
N ARG A 471 -28.52 9.64 -36.97
CA ARG A 471 -27.19 10.03 -37.41
C ARG A 471 -27.34 11.11 -38.47
N ASP A 472 -26.77 12.28 -38.19
CA ASP A 472 -26.59 13.31 -39.19
C ASP A 472 -25.72 12.73 -40.32
N PRO A 473 -26.21 12.62 -41.57
CA PRO A 473 -25.45 12.06 -42.67
C PRO A 473 -24.13 12.83 -42.89
N GLY A 474 -24.09 14.11 -42.52
CA GLY A 474 -22.85 14.89 -42.57
C GLY A 474 -21.80 14.43 -41.54
N GLN A 475 -22.21 13.92 -40.38
CA GLN A 475 -21.30 13.36 -39.38
C GLN A 475 -20.79 11.99 -39.77
N GLU A 476 -21.60 11.18 -40.45
CA GLU A 476 -21.20 9.86 -40.95
C GLU A 476 -20.23 9.99 -42.14
N GLU A 477 -20.46 10.94 -43.03
CA GLU A 477 -19.49 11.33 -44.07
C GLU A 477 -18.20 11.86 -43.44
N ALA A 478 -18.28 12.74 -42.44
CA ALA A 478 -17.10 13.27 -41.74
C ALA A 478 -16.31 12.17 -41.00
N LEU A 479 -17.00 11.21 -40.37
CA LEU A 479 -16.37 10.06 -39.72
C LEU A 479 -15.72 9.12 -40.73
N SER A 480 -16.37 8.86 -41.87
CA SER A 480 -15.77 8.07 -42.94
C SER A 480 -14.54 8.77 -43.56
N GLY A 481 -14.55 10.10 -43.64
CA GLY A 481 -13.40 10.91 -44.02
C GLY A 481 -12.26 10.82 -43.00
N LEU A 482 -12.57 10.93 -41.71
CA LEU A 482 -11.61 10.77 -40.61
C LEU A 482 -11.04 9.36 -40.55
N GLU A 483 -11.84 8.33 -40.84
CA GLU A 483 -11.41 6.95 -40.90
C GLU A 483 -10.47 6.71 -42.11
N ALA A 484 -10.75 7.33 -43.25
CA ALA A 484 -9.84 7.33 -44.39
C ALA A 484 -8.52 8.07 -44.10
N GLU A 485 -8.57 9.20 -43.39
CA GLU A 485 -7.39 9.94 -42.94
C GLU A 485 -6.58 9.14 -41.91
N LEU A 486 -7.24 8.48 -40.94
CA LEU A 486 -6.60 7.59 -39.97
C LEU A 486 -5.98 6.37 -40.65
N ALA A 487 -6.63 5.80 -41.67
CA ALA A 487 -6.07 4.71 -42.46
C ALA A 487 -4.82 5.16 -43.25
N LEU A 488 -4.80 6.40 -43.75
CA LEU A 488 -3.61 7.00 -44.36
C LEU A 488 -2.50 7.24 -43.33
N LEU A 489 -2.85 7.73 -42.14
CA LEU A 489 -1.93 7.98 -41.04
C LEU A 489 -1.34 6.67 -40.51
N GLN A 490 -2.15 5.63 -40.36
CA GLN A 490 -1.72 4.29 -39.96
C GLN A 490 -0.79 3.67 -41.01
N ARG A 491 -1.06 3.89 -42.30
CA ARG A 491 -0.16 3.48 -43.38
C ARG A 491 1.16 4.26 -43.36
N GLY A 492 1.11 5.55 -43.04
CA GLY A 492 2.30 6.39 -42.81
C GLY A 492 3.12 5.93 -41.61
N VAL A 493 2.46 5.56 -40.51
CA VAL A 493 3.10 5.03 -39.30
C VAL A 493 3.69 3.63 -39.52
N GLN A 494 3.02 2.76 -40.28
CA GLN A 494 3.59 1.48 -40.70
C GLN A 494 4.77 1.65 -41.68
N GLY A 495 4.82 2.74 -42.44
CA GLY A 495 5.95 3.11 -43.29
C GLY A 495 7.12 3.77 -42.55
N LEU A 496 6.93 4.20 -41.29
CA LEU A 496 7.99 4.73 -40.45
C LEU A 496 8.82 3.58 -39.87
N ASN A 497 10.02 3.42 -40.40
CA ASN A 497 10.94 2.38 -39.97
C ASN A 497 11.53 2.72 -38.58
N LEU A 498 10.88 2.24 -37.51
CA LEU A 498 11.28 2.42 -36.09
C LEU A 498 12.67 1.85 -35.76
N GLU A 499 13.27 1.10 -36.68
CA GLU A 499 14.64 0.58 -36.56
C GLU A 499 15.71 1.68 -36.67
N VAL A 500 15.41 2.84 -37.28
CA VAL A 500 16.35 3.98 -37.33
C VAL A 500 16.56 4.58 -35.94
N LEU A 501 15.57 4.51 -35.05
CA LEU A 501 15.69 4.96 -33.65
C LEU A 501 16.40 3.94 -32.74
N HIS A 502 16.43 2.67 -33.14
CA HIS A 502 17.17 1.61 -32.44
C HIS A 502 18.61 1.44 -32.93
N GLN A 503 19.02 2.10 -34.03
CA GLN A 503 20.43 2.22 -34.40
C GLN A 503 21.14 3.14 -33.41
N ARG A 504 21.65 2.51 -32.34
CA ARG A 504 22.59 3.08 -31.37
C ARG A 504 23.72 3.81 -32.13
N ASP A 505 23.79 5.13 -31.95
CA ASP A 505 24.75 5.96 -32.66
C ASP A 505 26.17 5.58 -32.20
N LYS A 506 26.90 4.87 -33.07
CA LYS A 506 28.26 4.38 -32.78
C LYS A 506 29.23 5.52 -32.45
N MET A 507 28.90 6.75 -32.82
CA MET A 507 29.67 7.94 -32.44
C MET A 507 29.46 8.33 -30.99
N HIS A 508 28.27 8.10 -30.42
CA HIS A 508 27.96 8.37 -29.02
C HIS A 508 28.66 7.36 -28.09
N ASP A 509 28.65 6.07 -28.44
CA ASP A 509 29.37 5.04 -27.66
C ASP A 509 30.90 5.26 -27.69
N ARG A 510 31.48 5.68 -28.83
CA ARG A 510 32.91 6.07 -28.90
C ARG A 510 33.24 7.33 -28.10
N PHE A 511 32.27 8.22 -27.90
CA PHE A 511 32.44 9.41 -27.08
C PHE A 511 32.43 9.04 -25.59
N LEU A 512 31.54 8.14 -25.18
CA LEU A 512 31.47 7.60 -23.82
C LEU A 512 32.71 6.77 -23.46
N GLU A 513 33.24 5.94 -24.38
CA GLU A 513 34.49 5.19 -24.16
C GLU A 513 35.74 6.08 -24.02
N ARG A 514 35.73 7.31 -24.55
CA ARG A 514 36.83 8.27 -24.37
C ARG A 514 36.75 9.04 -23.04
N TRP A 515 35.62 8.95 -22.34
CA TRP A 515 35.35 9.67 -21.11
C TRP A 515 35.24 8.76 -19.88
N SER A 516 35.26 7.43 -20.05
CA SER A 516 35.63 6.47 -19.00
C SER A 516 37.12 6.22 -18.99
#